data_AF-A0A952BY19-F1
#
_entry.id   AF-A0A952BY19-F1
#
_cell.length_a   1.000
_cell.length_b   1.000
_cell.length_c   1.000
_cell.angle_alpha   90.00
_cell.angle_beta   90.00
_cell.angle_gamma   90.00
#
_symmetry.space_group_name_H-M   'P 1'
#
loop_
_entity.id
_entity.type
_entity.pdbx_description
1 polymer ?
#
loop_
_entity_poly.entity_id
_entity_poly.type
_entity_poly.pdbx_seq_one_letter_code
_entity_poly.pdbx_strand_id
1 'polypeptide(L)'
;MPSRITPPTLPEATYHYLGLFGVRARQSDFERAEKLFHQALGRVRRPEDIRAALALDTRRLLPVQLKSPLYERLMSLVGRSPRLLREYAQEMYDFGPEFKPYADDLWDEANRLESA
;
A
#
# COMPACT_ATOMS: atom_id res chain seq x y z
N MET A 1 26.39 -5.02 -24.71
CA MET A 1 26.25 -4.76 -23.26
C MET A 1 24.79 -5.01 -22.88
N PRO A 2 24.45 -5.96 -22.01
CA PRO A 2 23.06 -6.08 -21.56
C PRO A 2 22.74 -4.81 -20.76
N SER A 3 21.70 -4.07 -21.15
CA SER A 3 21.25 -2.94 -20.34
C SER A 3 20.86 -3.50 -18.97
N ARG A 4 21.45 -2.97 -17.91
CA ARG A 4 20.98 -3.25 -16.55
C ARG A 4 19.63 -2.56 -16.45
N ILE A 5 18.56 -3.29 -16.77
CA ILE A 5 17.20 -2.84 -16.50
C ILE A 5 17.11 -2.78 -14.97
N THR A 6 17.28 -1.58 -14.42
CA THR A 6 17.08 -1.35 -13.00
C THR A 6 15.62 -1.68 -12.69
N PRO A 7 15.33 -2.55 -11.71
CA PRO A 7 13.95 -2.83 -11.34
C PRO A 7 13.27 -1.53 -10.87
N PRO A 8 11.98 -1.33 -11.17
CA PRO A 8 11.28 -0.12 -10.77
C PRO A 8 11.25 0.02 -9.25
N THR A 9 11.33 1.25 -8.78
CA THR A 9 11.05 1.62 -7.40
C THR A 9 9.57 1.41 -7.07
N LEU A 10 9.23 1.39 -5.78
CA LEU A 10 7.84 1.24 -5.36
C LEU A 10 6.93 2.40 -5.87
N PRO A 11 7.33 3.68 -5.77
CA PRO A 11 6.53 4.77 -6.35
C PRO A 11 6.35 4.64 -7.87
N GLU A 12 7.38 4.23 -8.62
CA GLU A 12 7.27 4.02 -10.07
C GLU A 12 6.31 2.88 -10.41
N ALA A 13 6.40 1.76 -9.70
CA ALA A 13 5.48 0.63 -9.89
C ALA A 13 4.03 1.02 -9.53
N THR A 14 3.86 1.82 -8.47
CA THR A 14 2.57 2.37 -8.04
C THR A 14 1.98 3.29 -9.11
N TYR A 15 2.76 4.27 -9.58
CA TYR A 15 2.36 5.19 -10.64
C TYR A 15 1.95 4.43 -11.91
N HIS A 16 2.74 3.43 -12.32
CA HIS A 16 2.42 2.60 -13.48
C HIS A 16 1.09 1.85 -13.30
N TYR A 17 0.86 1.22 -12.15
CA TYR A 17 -0.40 0.52 -11.86
C TYR A 17 -1.60 1.47 -11.92
N LEU A 18 -1.52 2.62 -11.23
CA LEU A 18 -2.59 3.61 -11.21
C LEU A 18 -2.87 4.20 -12.61
N GLY A 19 -1.84 4.36 -13.42
CA GLY A 19 -1.96 4.84 -14.80
C GLY A 19 -2.79 3.92 -15.69
N LEU A 20 -2.91 2.62 -15.38
CA LEU A 20 -3.71 1.68 -16.15
C LEU A 20 -5.21 1.98 -16.09
N PHE A 21 -5.71 2.60 -15.01
CA PHE A 21 -7.11 3.05 -14.91
C PHE A 21 -7.42 4.24 -15.82
N GLY A 22 -6.41 4.97 -16.28
CA GLY A 22 -6.56 6.09 -17.22
C GLY A 22 -6.58 5.69 -18.69
N VAL A 23 -6.36 4.41 -19.00
CA VAL A 23 -6.30 3.88 -20.37
C VAL A 23 -7.16 2.62 -20.51
N ARG A 24 -7.41 2.18 -21.74
CA ARG A 24 -8.14 0.92 -22.01
C ARG A 24 -7.20 -0.30 -21.87
N ALA A 25 -6.61 -0.47 -20.68
CA ALA A 25 -5.72 -1.58 -20.36
C ALA A 25 -6.48 -2.91 -20.32
N ARG A 26 -5.79 -4.02 -20.65
CA ARG A 26 -6.34 -5.38 -20.51
C ARG A 26 -6.10 -5.90 -19.10
N GLN A 27 -6.89 -6.90 -18.70
CA GLN A 27 -6.70 -7.58 -17.41
C GLN A 27 -5.26 -8.08 -17.20
N SER A 28 -4.64 -8.62 -18.26
CA SER A 28 -3.23 -9.07 -18.23
C SER A 28 -2.23 -7.96 -17.91
N ASP A 29 -2.56 -6.71 -18.25
CA ASP A 29 -1.69 -5.56 -17.99
C ASP A 29 -1.76 -5.18 -16.50
N PHE A 30 -2.96 -5.25 -15.90
CA PHE A 30 -3.14 -5.09 -14.45
C PHE A 30 -2.42 -6.17 -13.66
N GLU A 31 -2.57 -7.44 -14.03
CA GLU A 31 -1.87 -8.56 -13.37
C GLU A 31 -0.34 -8.39 -13.40
N ARG A 32 0.19 -7.93 -14.53
CA ARG A 32 1.62 -7.66 -14.67
C ARG A 32 2.06 -6.49 -13.80
N ALA A 33 1.29 -5.41 -13.77
CA ALA A 33 1.59 -4.24 -12.96
C ALA A 33 1.50 -4.55 -11.46
N GLU A 34 0.50 -5.33 -11.03
CA GLU A 34 0.36 -5.80 -9.65
C GLU A 34 1.55 -6.67 -9.22
N LYS A 35 1.99 -7.59 -10.08
CA LYS A 35 3.20 -8.38 -9.83
C LYS A 35 4.44 -7.50 -9.66
N LEU A 36 4.61 -6.47 -10.50
CA LEU A 36 5.72 -5.53 -10.39
C LEU A 36 5.64 -4.71 -9.10
N PHE A 37 4.45 -4.25 -8.72
CA PHE A 37 4.19 -3.54 -7.47
C PHE A 37 4.59 -4.38 -6.25
N HIS A 38 4.13 -5.64 -6.15
CA HIS A 38 4.50 -6.51 -5.04
C HIS A 38 6.00 -6.83 -4.99
N GLN A 39 6.63 -7.01 -6.16
CA GLN A 39 8.08 -7.19 -6.22
C GLN A 39 8.86 -5.96 -5.76
N ALA A 40 8.42 -4.75 -6.14
CA ALA A 40 9.02 -3.51 -5.70
C ALA A 40 8.84 -3.33 -4.19
N LEU A 41 7.63 -3.57 -3.68
CA LEU A 41 7.28 -3.49 -2.25
C LEU A 41 8.16 -4.39 -1.39
N GLY A 42 8.38 -5.65 -1.82
CA GLY A 42 9.23 -6.60 -1.10
C GLY A 42 10.69 -6.18 -0.99
N ARG A 43 11.16 -5.28 -1.87
CA ARG A 43 12.53 -4.75 -1.87
C ARG A 43 12.67 -3.45 -1.07
N VAL A 44 11.57 -2.78 -0.73
CA VAL A 44 11.63 -1.50 -0.01
C VAL A 44 12.28 -1.66 1.35
N ARG A 45 13.22 -0.76 1.63
CA ARG A 45 13.93 -0.66 2.91
C ARG A 45 13.66 0.66 3.63
N ARG A 46 13.16 1.66 2.91
CA ARG A 46 12.96 3.02 3.38
C ARG A 46 11.47 3.31 3.53
N PRO A 47 10.99 3.69 4.73
CA PRO A 47 9.59 4.06 4.95
C PRO A 47 9.10 5.16 4.01
N GLU A 48 10.00 6.07 3.61
CA GLU A 48 9.72 7.20 2.74
C GLU A 48 9.23 6.76 1.36
N ASP A 49 9.76 5.65 0.82
CA ASP A 49 9.33 5.10 -0.47
C ASP A 49 7.88 4.58 -0.38
N ILE A 50 7.48 4.06 0.78
CA ILE A 50 6.10 3.60 1.02
C ILE A 50 5.17 4.80 1.17
N ARG A 51 5.59 5.83 1.92
CA ARG A 51 4.82 7.08 2.06
C ARG A 51 4.62 7.77 0.71
N ALA A 52 5.65 7.79 -0.13
CA ALA A 52 5.56 8.31 -1.50
C ALA A 52 4.55 7.51 -2.35
N ALA A 53 4.55 6.19 -2.24
CA ALA A 53 3.56 5.34 -2.93
C ALA A 53 2.12 5.58 -2.43
N LEU A 54 1.91 5.65 -1.11
CA LEU A 54 0.61 5.96 -0.52
C LEU A 54 0.07 7.33 -0.97
N ALA A 55 0.95 8.33 -1.12
CA ALA A 55 0.58 9.66 -1.59
C ALA A 55 0.10 9.67 -3.05
N LEU A 56 0.50 8.69 -3.88
CA LEU A 56 0.03 8.55 -5.25
C LEU A 56 -1.39 7.99 -5.31
N ASP A 57 -1.77 7.10 -4.39
CA ASP A 57 -3.08 6.44 -4.38
C ASP A 57 -4.19 7.27 -3.71
N THR A 58 -4.45 8.43 -4.32
CA THR A 58 -5.49 9.38 -3.85
C THR A 58 -6.91 8.85 -3.99
N ARG A 59 -7.12 7.81 -4.82
CA ARG A 59 -8.46 7.26 -5.15
C ARG A 59 -8.69 5.86 -4.59
N ARG A 60 -7.76 5.33 -3.77
CA ARG A 60 -7.86 3.98 -3.17
C ARG A 60 -8.06 2.91 -4.24
N LEU A 61 -7.23 2.97 -5.28
CA LEU A 61 -7.27 2.07 -6.43
C LEU A 61 -6.19 0.99 -6.37
N LEU A 62 -5.25 1.07 -5.44
CA LEU A 62 -4.25 0.02 -5.28
C LEU A 62 -4.90 -1.33 -4.93
N PRO A 63 -4.25 -2.45 -5.29
CA PRO A 63 -4.76 -3.78 -5.01
C PRO A 63 -4.70 -4.04 -3.50
N VAL A 64 -5.80 -3.74 -2.83
CA VAL A 64 -6.02 -4.01 -1.42
C VAL A 64 -6.99 -5.18 -1.32
N GLN A 65 -6.57 -6.23 -0.58
CA GLN A 65 -7.38 -7.43 -0.38
C GLN A 65 -8.28 -7.25 0.85
N LEU A 66 -7.81 -7.72 2.02
CA LEU A 66 -8.38 -7.40 3.34
C LEU A 66 -7.44 -6.47 4.14
N LYS A 67 -6.19 -6.40 3.72
CA LYS A 67 -5.09 -5.65 4.35
C LYS A 67 -4.37 -4.86 3.27
N SER A 68 -3.92 -3.64 3.60
CA SER A 68 -3.09 -2.82 2.72
C SER A 68 -1.64 -3.31 2.77
N PRO A 69 -1.08 -3.85 1.67
CA PRO A 69 0.31 -4.30 1.66
C PRO A 69 1.30 -3.19 2.00
N LEU A 70 0.96 -1.93 1.69
CA LEU A 70 1.78 -0.76 1.99
C LEU A 70 1.85 -0.49 3.48
N TYR A 71 0.70 -0.44 4.18
CA TYR A 71 0.70 -0.21 5.62
C TYR A 71 1.29 -1.37 6.41
N GLU A 72 1.04 -2.63 6.00
CA GLU A 72 1.72 -3.79 6.59
C GLU A 72 3.24 -3.67 6.48
N ARG A 73 3.73 -3.31 5.30
CA ARG A 73 5.16 -3.12 5.09
C ARG A 73 5.69 -1.94 5.90
N LEU A 74 4.96 -0.83 5.95
CA LEU A 74 5.34 0.35 6.70
C LEU A 74 5.48 0.04 8.19
N MET A 75 4.47 -0.59 8.79
CA MET A 75 4.52 -1.05 10.18
C MET A 75 5.71 -1.99 10.45
N SER A 76 6.05 -2.86 9.49
CA SER A 76 7.22 -3.74 9.63
C SER A 76 8.56 -3.00 9.65
N LEU A 77 8.62 -1.77 9.10
CA LEU A 77 9.84 -0.97 9.04
C LEU A 77 9.96 0.03 10.20
N VAL A 78 8.86 0.71 10.55
CA VAL A 78 8.87 1.80 11.55
C VAL A 78 8.28 1.40 12.90
N GLY A 79 7.80 0.16 13.01
CA GLY A 79 7.05 -0.31 14.17
C GLY A 79 5.59 0.15 14.14
N ARG A 80 4.82 -0.36 15.09
CA ARG A 80 3.43 0.03 15.30
C ARG A 80 3.38 1.24 16.21
N SER A 81 2.57 2.22 15.85
CA SER A 81 2.27 3.38 16.68
C SER A 81 0.77 3.68 16.59
N PRO A 82 0.16 4.28 17.63
CA PRO A 82 -1.25 4.65 17.60
C PRO A 82 -1.62 5.48 16.38
N ARG A 83 -0.77 6.46 16.04
CA ARG A 83 -0.94 7.29 14.84
C ARG A 83 -0.98 6.47 13.56
N LEU A 84 -0.01 5.57 13.36
CA LEU A 84 0.06 4.77 12.14
C LEU A 84 -1.10 3.78 12.03
N LEU A 85 -1.52 3.17 13.15
CA LEU A 85 -2.67 2.28 13.21
C LEU A 85 -3.96 3.01 12.86
N ARG A 86 -4.15 4.25 13.34
CA ARG A 86 -5.30 5.10 12.97
C ARG A 86 -5.29 5.51 11.50
N GLU A 87 -4.13 5.89 10.97
CA GLU A 87 -3.98 6.19 9.54
C GLU A 87 -4.37 4.97 8.68
N TYR A 88 -3.94 3.77 9.08
CA TYR A 88 -4.27 2.54 8.39
C TYR A 88 -5.76 2.17 8.53
N ALA A 89 -6.32 2.26 9.73
CA ALA A 89 -7.75 2.04 9.97
C ALA A 89 -8.62 2.97 9.12
N GLN A 90 -8.25 4.25 9.02
CA GLN A 90 -8.95 5.21 8.17
C GLN A 90 -8.89 4.81 6.70
N GLU A 91 -7.73 4.38 6.20
CA GLU A 91 -7.64 3.88 4.83
C GLU A 91 -8.59 2.69 4.61
N MET A 92 -8.65 1.76 5.56
CA MET A 92 -9.55 0.59 5.47
C MET A 92 -11.03 1.02 5.48
N TYR A 93 -11.42 2.01 6.28
CA TYR A 93 -12.77 2.58 6.21
C TYR A 93 -13.07 3.24 4.86
N ASP A 94 -12.08 3.88 4.24
CA ASP A 94 -12.24 4.52 2.92
C ASP A 94 -12.48 3.49 1.80
N PHE A 95 -11.95 2.26 1.93
CA PHE A 95 -12.15 1.20 0.92
C PHE A 95 -13.57 0.64 0.89
N GLY A 96 -14.23 0.51 2.05
CA GLY A 96 -15.62 0.03 2.10
C GLY A 96 -16.02 -0.71 3.37
N PRO A 97 -17.32 -1.03 3.53
CA PRO A 97 -17.86 -1.69 4.72
C PRO A 97 -17.29 -3.09 4.96
N GLU A 98 -16.82 -3.80 3.93
CA GLU A 98 -16.18 -5.11 4.03
C GLU A 98 -14.84 -5.08 4.80
N PHE A 99 -14.18 -3.92 4.82
CA PHE A 99 -12.94 -3.70 5.56
C PHE A 99 -13.16 -3.24 6.99
N LYS A 100 -14.39 -2.84 7.34
CA LYS A 100 -14.73 -2.26 8.64
C LYS A 100 -14.29 -3.13 9.83
N PRO A 101 -14.50 -4.46 9.85
CA PRO A 101 -14.07 -5.28 10.98
C PRO A 101 -12.57 -5.18 11.25
N TYR A 102 -11.76 -5.21 10.19
CA TYR A 102 -10.32 -5.09 10.30
C TYR A 102 -9.86 -3.67 10.68
N ALA A 103 -10.55 -2.65 10.17
CA ALA A 103 -10.33 -1.26 10.57
C ALA A 103 -10.61 -1.03 12.06
N ASP A 104 -11.70 -1.62 12.58
CA ASP A 104 -12.05 -1.56 14.01
C ASP A 104 -10.95 -2.22 14.86
N ASP A 105 -10.43 -3.39 14.46
CA ASP A 105 -9.34 -4.07 15.16
C ASP A 105 -8.08 -3.20 15.27
N LEU A 106 -7.72 -2.50 14.18
CA LEU A 106 -6.60 -1.56 14.14
C LEU A 106 -6.83 -0.36 15.06
N TRP A 107 -8.06 0.16 15.09
CA TRP A 107 -8.46 1.27 15.94
C TRP A 107 -8.38 0.91 17.43
N ASP A 108 -8.88 -0.27 17.79
CA ASP A 108 -8.82 -0.79 19.16
C ASP A 108 -7.38 -1.05 19.59
N GLU A 109 -6.53 -1.55 18.69
CA GLU A 109 -5.10 -1.69 18.96
C GLU A 109 -4.44 -0.33 19.25
N ALA A 110 -4.77 0.71 18.46
CA ALA A 110 -4.26 2.05 18.70
C ALA A 110 -4.64 2.57 20.10
N ASN A 111 -5.89 2.36 20.51
CA ASN A 111 -6.38 2.79 21.83
C ASN A 111 -5.68 2.04 22.98
N ARG A 112 -5.42 0.73 22.81
CA ARG A 112 -4.66 -0.05 23.79
C ARG A 112 -3.23 0.46 23.95
N LEU A 113 -2.57 0.81 22.86
CA LEU A 113 -1.19 1.33 22.89
C LEU A 113 -1.08 2.74 23.49
N GLU A 114 -2.10 3.57 23.41
CA GLU A 114 -2.10 4.89 24.08
C GLU A 114 -2.39 4.80 25.58
N SER A 115 -3.03 3.72 26.00
CA SER A 115 -3.39 3.48 27.40
C SER A 115 -2.32 2.72 28.19
N ALA A 116 -1.23 2.30 27.53
CA ALA A 116 -0.12 1.53 28.08
C ALA A 116 1.07 2.43 28.41
#